data_AF-A0AAV6CD82-F1
#
_entry.id   AF-A0AAV6CD82-F1
#
_cell.length_a   1.000
_cell.length_b   1.000
_cell.length_c   1.000
_cell.angle_alpha   90.00
_cell.angle_beta   90.00
_cell.angle_gamma   90.00
#
_symmetry.space_group_name_H-M   'P 1'
#
loop_
_entity.id
_entity.type
_entity.pdbx_description
1 polymer ?
#
loop_
_entity_poly.entity_id
_entity_poly.type
_entity_poly.pdbx_seq_one_letter_code
_entity_poly.pdbx_strand_id
1 'polypeptide(L)'
;MWTSNQVDEIPNWRELYTSRLLQRLLRNELRRGITAASAAASNTARTWDTTAGKDPDQDILTDLIAAVDDSGVRPNRIVFGDLAWNKRILAHRAQTSAGGYASAALTTDELAAFLGVDGIMISRERYQNTLTAKAKITPDIVLEFFGNDGMTPEDPSNFKRFWSGAEGGVKYRVYEQQVSAKLIDLTVEHYSNVIVTSTVGLRKLTIS
;
A
#
# COMPACT_ATOMS: atom_id res chain seq x y z
N MET A 1 -27.53 5.70 -5.52
CA MET A 1 -28.74 4.86 -5.70
C MET A 1 -29.16 5.07 -7.15
N TRP A 2 -29.16 4.03 -7.97
CA TRP A 2 -29.46 4.14 -9.41
C TRP A 2 -30.81 3.45 -9.66
N THR A 3 -31.69 4.09 -10.43
CA THR A 3 -33.00 3.52 -10.81
C THR A 3 -32.86 2.73 -12.12
N SER A 4 -33.62 1.63 -12.29
CA SER A 4 -33.46 0.68 -13.41
C SER A 4 -33.38 1.33 -14.79
N ASN A 5 -34.22 2.35 -15.05
CA ASN A 5 -34.31 3.01 -16.35
C ASN A 5 -33.01 3.71 -16.80
N GLN A 6 -32.04 3.95 -15.92
CA GLN A 6 -30.77 4.61 -16.28
C GLN A 6 -29.62 3.63 -16.58
N VAL A 7 -29.76 2.36 -16.20
CA VAL A 7 -28.69 1.36 -16.31
C VAL A 7 -28.98 0.30 -17.37
N ASP A 8 -30.25 0.08 -17.72
CA ASP A 8 -30.65 -0.89 -18.75
C ASP A 8 -30.11 -0.54 -20.15
N GLU A 9 -29.86 0.73 -20.43
CA GLU A 9 -29.26 1.21 -21.69
C GLU A 9 -27.73 1.03 -21.75
N ILE A 10 -27.09 0.71 -20.62
CA ILE A 10 -25.63 0.50 -20.54
C ILE A 10 -25.35 -0.98 -20.78
N PRO A 11 -24.67 -1.35 -21.89
CA PRO A 11 -24.28 -2.74 -22.12
C PRO A 11 -23.41 -3.25 -20.97
N ASN A 12 -23.69 -4.47 -20.51
CA ASN A 12 -22.91 -5.14 -19.45
C ASN A 12 -22.78 -4.31 -18.15
N TRP A 13 -23.84 -3.57 -17.79
CA TRP A 13 -23.82 -2.75 -16.58
C TRP A 13 -23.56 -3.60 -15.33
N ARG A 14 -24.07 -4.83 -15.27
CA ARG A 14 -23.88 -5.75 -14.14
C ARG A 14 -22.40 -6.00 -13.86
N GLU A 15 -21.64 -6.32 -14.88
CA GLU A 15 -20.19 -6.55 -14.83
C GLU A 15 -19.46 -5.26 -14.42
N LEU A 16 -19.87 -4.13 -15.00
CA LEU A 16 -19.30 -2.82 -14.67
C LEU A 16 -19.47 -2.48 -13.18
N TYR A 17 -20.68 -2.59 -12.63
CA TYR A 17 -20.92 -2.24 -11.23
C TYR A 17 -20.31 -3.26 -10.27
N THR A 18 -20.31 -4.54 -10.62
CA THR A 18 -19.61 -5.59 -9.86
C THR A 18 -18.11 -5.29 -9.79
N SER A 19 -17.47 -4.93 -10.90
CA SER A 19 -16.04 -4.56 -10.91
C SER A 19 -15.72 -3.37 -10.00
N ARG A 20 -16.62 -2.38 -9.93
CA ARG A 20 -16.48 -1.22 -9.03
C ARG A 20 -16.60 -1.62 -7.56
N LEU A 21 -17.49 -2.55 -7.22
CA LEU A 21 -17.62 -3.08 -5.87
C LEU A 21 -16.37 -3.87 -5.46
N LEU A 22 -15.85 -4.72 -6.35
CA LEU A 22 -14.59 -5.45 -6.14
C LEU A 22 -13.40 -4.51 -5.90
N GLN A 23 -13.26 -3.47 -6.71
CA GLN A 23 -12.22 -2.45 -6.53
C GLN A 23 -12.34 -1.72 -5.19
N ARG A 24 -13.57 -1.43 -4.73
CA ARG A 24 -13.81 -0.80 -3.41
C ARG A 24 -13.39 -1.72 -2.27
N LEU A 25 -13.70 -3.01 -2.35
CA LEU A 25 -13.28 -4.00 -1.36
C LEU A 25 -11.75 -4.06 -1.28
N LEU A 26 -11.07 -4.24 -2.42
CA LEU A 26 -9.60 -4.29 -2.49
C LEU A 26 -8.95 -3.00 -1.97
N ARG A 27 -9.49 -1.83 -2.32
CA ARG A 27 -8.98 -0.54 -1.81
C ARG A 27 -9.15 -0.42 -0.30
N ASN A 28 -10.27 -0.88 0.25
CA ASN A 28 -10.50 -0.86 1.69
C ASN A 28 -9.57 -1.85 2.42
N GLU A 29 -9.30 -3.02 1.84
CA GLU A 29 -8.29 -3.95 2.36
C GLU A 29 -6.89 -3.34 2.38
N LEU A 30 -6.46 -2.73 1.28
CA LEU A 30 -5.17 -2.03 1.21
C LEU A 30 -5.07 -0.97 2.31
N ARG A 31 -6.11 -0.15 2.47
CA ARG A 31 -6.16 0.88 3.52
C ARG A 31 -6.06 0.28 4.92
N ARG A 32 -6.81 -0.78 5.21
CA ARG A 32 -6.74 -1.49 6.51
C ARG A 32 -5.33 -2.05 6.74
N GLY A 33 -4.72 -2.66 5.72
CA GLY A 33 -3.37 -3.21 5.81
C GLY A 33 -2.31 -2.16 6.07
N ILE A 34 -2.27 -1.09 5.27
CA ILE A 34 -1.31 0.00 5.46
C ILE A 34 -1.50 0.68 6.81
N THR A 35 -2.74 0.89 7.25
CA THR A 35 -3.02 1.49 8.56
C THR A 35 -2.52 0.60 9.69
N ALA A 36 -2.81 -0.71 9.65
CA ALA A 36 -2.37 -1.65 10.67
C ALA A 36 -0.84 -1.79 10.69
N ALA A 37 -0.20 -1.97 9.54
CA ALA A 37 1.25 -2.09 9.42
C ALA A 37 1.96 -0.79 9.87
N SER A 38 1.49 0.38 9.41
CA SER A 38 2.06 1.65 9.83
C SER A 38 1.88 1.90 11.32
N ALA A 39 0.73 1.55 11.92
CA ALA A 39 0.52 1.70 13.36
C ALA A 39 1.45 0.79 14.19
N ALA A 40 1.77 -0.40 13.69
CA ALA A 40 2.61 -1.37 14.38
C ALA A 40 4.11 -1.20 14.14
N ALA A 41 4.51 -0.44 13.11
CA ALA A 41 5.90 -0.25 12.73
C ALA A 41 6.65 0.67 13.71
N SER A 42 7.89 0.31 14.02
CA SER A 42 8.86 1.17 14.70
C SER A 42 9.14 2.42 13.86
N ASN A 43 8.93 3.60 14.44
CA ASN A 43 8.94 4.86 13.69
C ASN A 43 10.22 5.66 13.91
N THR A 44 10.87 6.06 12.82
CA THR A 44 11.88 7.11 12.83
C THR A 44 11.36 8.32 12.04
N ALA A 45 11.19 9.47 12.69
CA ALA A 45 10.80 10.68 11.98
C ALA A 45 12.01 11.32 11.27
N ARG A 46 11.86 11.68 10.00
CA ARG A 46 12.89 12.31 9.18
C ARG A 46 12.34 13.54 8.46
N THR A 47 13.21 14.50 8.17
CA THR A 47 12.88 15.68 7.36
C THR A 47 13.69 15.63 6.09
N TRP A 48 12.99 15.48 4.96
CA TRP A 48 13.56 15.44 3.62
C TRP A 48 13.12 16.70 2.88
N ASP A 49 14.01 17.68 2.87
CA ASP A 49 13.83 18.97 2.23
C ASP A 49 15.05 19.30 1.36
N THR A 50 15.10 20.51 0.84
CA THR A 50 16.19 20.97 -0.03
C THR A 50 17.43 21.43 0.74
N THR A 51 17.53 21.16 2.05
CA THR A 51 18.72 21.49 2.83
C THR A 51 19.88 20.61 2.37
N ALA A 52 21.08 21.20 2.24
CA ALA A 52 22.27 20.45 1.85
C ALA A 52 22.60 19.34 2.86
N GLY A 53 23.09 18.19 2.38
CA GLY A 53 23.50 17.05 3.21
C GLY A 53 22.37 16.10 3.65
N LYS A 54 21.15 16.26 3.16
CA LYS A 54 20.08 15.26 3.34
C LYS A 54 20.33 14.06 2.42
N ASP A 55 20.32 12.87 3.01
CA ASP A 55 20.48 11.60 2.28
C ASP A 55 19.34 10.61 2.62
N PRO A 56 18.20 10.73 1.93
CA PRO A 56 17.07 9.81 2.06
C PRO A 56 17.42 8.33 1.90
N ASP A 57 18.32 8.01 0.96
CA ASP A 57 18.69 6.63 0.64
C ASP A 57 19.52 6.02 1.79
N GLN A 58 20.41 6.81 2.38
CA GLN A 58 21.14 6.41 3.59
C GLN A 58 20.22 6.26 4.81
N ASP A 59 19.23 7.15 4.98
CA ASP A 59 18.24 7.05 6.07
C ASP A 59 17.49 5.70 5.99
N ILE A 60 17.05 5.30 4.79
CA ILE A 60 16.38 4.01 4.55
C ILE A 60 17.34 2.84 4.81
N LEU A 61 18.57 2.90 4.28
CA LEU A 61 19.55 1.83 4.49
C LEU A 61 19.86 1.61 5.98
N THR A 62 19.90 2.69 6.76
CA THR A 62 20.12 2.63 8.21
C THR A 62 18.97 1.92 8.92
N ASP A 63 17.72 2.20 8.55
CA ASP A 63 16.55 1.56 9.15
C ASP A 63 16.45 0.08 8.73
N LEU A 64 16.78 -0.26 7.48
CA LEU A 64 16.90 -1.65 7.01
C LEU A 64 17.93 -2.45 7.80
N ILE A 65 19.11 -1.88 8.10
CA ILE A 65 20.14 -2.53 8.92
C ILE A 65 19.62 -2.77 10.33
N ALA A 66 19.00 -1.75 10.95
CA ALA A 66 18.44 -1.88 12.28
C ALA A 66 17.31 -2.94 12.32
N ALA A 67 16.50 -3.07 11.25
CA ALA A 67 15.50 -4.13 11.14
C ALA A 67 16.12 -5.53 11.14
N VAL A 68 17.27 -5.70 10.45
CA VAL A 68 18.01 -6.97 10.45
C VAL A 68 18.55 -7.28 11.83
N ASP A 69 19.13 -6.30 12.53
CA ASP A 69 19.67 -6.50 13.87
C ASP A 69 18.57 -6.93 14.86
N ASP A 70 17.36 -6.39 14.72
CA ASP A 70 16.23 -6.73 15.59
C ASP A 70 15.61 -8.10 15.27
N SER A 71 15.51 -8.48 13.99
CA SER A 71 14.71 -9.63 13.54
C SER A 71 15.49 -10.82 12.98
N GLY A 72 16.77 -10.61 12.66
CA GLY A 72 17.58 -11.55 11.87
C GLY A 72 17.17 -11.67 10.40
N VAL A 73 16.15 -10.93 9.95
CA VAL A 73 15.60 -10.99 8.59
C VAL A 73 15.53 -9.57 8.01
N ARG A 74 16.14 -9.36 6.85
CA ARG A 74 16.09 -8.04 6.19
C ARG A 74 14.70 -7.80 5.62
N PRO A 75 14.09 -6.62 5.85
CA PRO A 75 12.92 -6.21 5.09
C PRO A 75 13.23 -6.27 3.59
N ASN A 76 12.37 -6.92 2.82
CA ASN A 76 12.58 -7.16 1.39
C ASN A 76 11.63 -6.35 0.51
N ARG A 77 10.63 -5.67 1.10
CA ARG A 77 9.69 -4.82 0.37
C ARG A 77 9.60 -3.45 1.04
N ILE A 78 9.57 -2.42 0.20
CA ILE A 78 9.41 -1.04 0.64
C ILE A 78 8.21 -0.40 -0.07
N VAL A 79 7.37 0.30 0.69
CA VAL A 79 6.26 1.10 0.15
C VAL A 79 6.47 2.56 0.51
N PHE A 80 6.59 3.40 -0.52
CA PHE A 80 6.62 4.85 -0.38
C PHE A 80 5.21 5.44 -0.46
N GLY A 81 4.92 6.39 0.41
CA GLY A 81 3.91 7.40 0.14
C GLY A 81 4.37 8.35 -0.97
N ASP A 82 3.45 8.81 -1.80
CA ASP A 82 3.74 9.71 -2.93
C ASP A 82 4.57 10.96 -2.54
N LEU A 83 4.29 11.59 -1.39
CA LEU A 83 5.08 12.75 -0.95
C LEU A 83 6.49 12.35 -0.52
N ALA A 84 6.64 11.22 0.19
CA ALA A 84 7.94 10.73 0.64
C ALA A 84 8.86 10.46 -0.56
N TRP A 85 8.32 9.84 -1.62
CA TRP A 85 9.03 9.64 -2.88
C TRP A 85 9.46 10.98 -3.53
N ASN A 86 8.54 11.94 -3.62
CA ASN A 86 8.85 13.24 -4.21
C ASN A 86 9.90 14.01 -3.39
N LYS A 87 9.82 13.93 -2.05
CA LYS A 87 10.81 14.55 -1.16
C LYS A 87 12.18 13.91 -1.26
N ARG A 88 12.26 12.59 -1.44
CA ARG A 88 13.50 11.90 -1.78
C ARG A 88 14.17 12.54 -3.00
N ILE A 89 13.42 12.67 -4.09
CA ILE A 89 13.93 13.28 -5.33
C ILE A 89 14.38 14.72 -5.09
N LEU A 90 13.58 15.54 -4.40
CA LEU A 90 13.91 16.95 -4.14
C LEU A 90 15.15 17.10 -3.26
N ALA A 91 15.30 16.29 -2.21
CA ALA A 91 16.46 16.31 -1.33
C ALA A 91 17.76 15.97 -2.07
N HIS A 92 17.72 14.98 -2.97
CA HIS A 92 18.87 14.63 -3.80
C HIS A 92 19.17 15.67 -4.89
N ARG A 93 18.14 16.22 -5.55
CA ARG A 93 18.32 17.28 -6.57
C ARG A 93 18.84 18.59 -6.02
N ALA A 94 18.64 18.85 -4.72
CA ALA A 94 19.20 20.02 -4.05
C ALA A 94 20.70 19.90 -3.79
N GLN A 95 21.27 18.69 -3.88
CA GLN A 95 22.71 18.50 -3.76
C GLN A 95 23.43 18.94 -5.05
N THR A 96 24.67 19.38 -4.90
CA THR A 96 25.55 19.77 -6.02
C THR A 96 26.53 18.67 -6.41
N SER A 97 26.49 17.52 -5.73
CA SER A 97 27.36 16.37 -6.01
C SER A 97 26.81 15.52 -7.14
N ALA A 98 27.70 14.89 -7.91
CA ALA A 98 27.32 13.92 -8.94
C ALA A 98 26.49 12.76 -8.36
N GLY A 99 26.81 12.32 -7.14
CA GLY A 99 26.04 11.31 -6.41
C GLY A 99 24.59 11.73 -6.15
N GLY A 100 24.34 12.99 -5.76
CA GLY A 100 22.98 13.50 -5.57
C GLY A 100 22.15 13.46 -6.86
N TYR A 101 22.72 13.88 -7.99
CA TYR A 101 22.01 13.80 -9.27
C TYR A 101 21.73 12.37 -9.71
N ALA A 102 22.70 11.45 -9.50
CA ALA A 102 22.52 10.03 -9.80
C ALA A 102 21.42 9.39 -8.94
N SER A 103 21.44 9.60 -7.62
CA SER A 103 20.42 9.07 -6.69
C SER A 103 19.02 9.60 -7.00
N ALA A 104 18.91 10.88 -7.37
CA ALA A 104 17.63 11.48 -7.76
C ALA A 104 17.00 10.85 -9.01
N ALA A 105 17.82 10.31 -9.91
CA ALA A 105 17.38 9.73 -11.18
C ALA A 105 16.99 8.25 -11.07
N LEU A 106 17.32 7.58 -9.95
CA LEU A 106 17.05 6.16 -9.76
C LEU A 106 15.54 5.87 -9.86
N THR A 107 15.21 4.93 -10.74
CA THR A 107 13.90 4.27 -10.77
C THR A 107 13.69 3.42 -9.52
N THR A 108 12.47 2.93 -9.31
CA THR A 108 12.17 2.04 -8.18
C THR A 108 12.99 0.76 -8.20
N ASP A 109 13.27 0.22 -9.38
CA ASP A 109 13.99 -1.05 -9.54
C ASP A 109 15.49 -0.86 -9.31
N GLU A 110 16.07 0.24 -9.81
CA GLU A 110 17.46 0.59 -9.56
C GLU A 110 17.70 0.92 -8.08
N LEU A 111 16.75 1.62 -7.44
CA LEU A 111 16.81 1.87 -6.01
C LEU A 111 16.63 0.58 -5.20
N ALA A 112 15.76 -0.33 -5.61
CA ALA A 112 15.59 -1.63 -4.96
C ALA A 112 16.91 -2.42 -4.99
N ALA A 113 17.56 -2.47 -6.15
CA ALA A 113 18.87 -3.10 -6.32
C ALA A 113 19.94 -2.42 -5.46
N PHE A 114 19.96 -1.09 -5.41
CA PHE A 114 20.88 -0.33 -4.57
C PHE A 114 20.70 -0.62 -3.07
N LEU A 115 19.46 -0.69 -2.60
CA LEU A 115 19.13 -0.96 -1.20
C LEU A 115 19.19 -2.46 -0.84
N GLY A 116 19.34 -3.35 -1.81
CA GLY A 116 19.34 -4.79 -1.62
C GLY A 116 17.99 -5.33 -1.12
N VAL A 117 16.89 -4.85 -1.72
CA VAL A 117 15.52 -5.31 -1.44
C VAL A 117 14.87 -5.86 -2.72
N ASP A 118 13.87 -6.72 -2.59
CA ASP A 118 13.22 -7.39 -3.72
C ASP A 118 12.33 -6.45 -4.53
N GLY A 119 11.78 -5.40 -3.90
CA GLY A 119 10.92 -4.47 -4.62
C GLY A 119 10.53 -3.23 -3.84
N ILE A 120 10.29 -2.16 -4.60
CA ILE A 120 9.83 -0.87 -4.11
C ILE A 120 8.55 -0.49 -4.85
N MET A 121 7.53 -0.07 -4.10
CA MET A 121 6.29 0.45 -4.67
C MET A 121 6.01 1.87 -4.20
N ILE A 122 5.41 2.67 -5.08
CA ILE A 122 4.97 4.03 -4.76
C ILE A 122 3.45 4.05 -4.76
N SER A 123 2.85 4.25 -3.59
CA SER A 123 1.40 4.37 -3.43
C SER A 123 0.96 5.80 -3.72
N ARG A 124 0.15 5.96 -4.78
CA ARG A 124 -0.48 7.24 -5.18
C ARG A 124 -1.98 7.28 -4.90
N GLU A 125 -2.52 6.17 -4.44
CA GLU A 125 -3.94 5.97 -4.24
C GLU A 125 -4.49 6.87 -3.14
N ARG A 126 -5.68 7.40 -3.38
CA ARG A 126 -6.41 8.23 -2.43
C ARG A 126 -7.82 7.70 -2.23
N TYR A 127 -8.39 7.99 -1.08
CA TYR A 127 -9.79 7.69 -0.77
C TYR A 127 -10.52 8.94 -0.30
N GLN A 128 -11.84 8.94 -0.45
CA GLN A 128 -12.69 10.01 0.05
C GLN A 128 -12.79 9.88 1.57
N ASN A 129 -12.23 10.86 2.30
CA ASN A 129 -12.20 10.83 3.77
C ASN A 129 -13.38 11.58 4.38
N THR A 130 -13.74 12.72 3.79
CA THR A 130 -14.92 13.52 4.14
C THR A 130 -15.70 13.86 2.88
N LEU A 131 -16.80 14.62 2.98
CA LEU A 131 -17.55 15.05 1.79
C LEU A 131 -16.71 15.88 0.80
N THR A 132 -15.70 16.59 1.28
CA THR A 132 -14.90 17.54 0.48
C THR A 132 -13.41 17.24 0.43
N ALA A 133 -12.91 16.29 1.24
CA ALA A 133 -11.48 15.99 1.32
C ALA A 133 -11.14 14.56 0.92
N LYS A 134 -10.02 14.42 0.19
CA LYS A 134 -9.38 13.13 -0.10
C LYS A 134 -8.16 12.95 0.81
N ALA A 135 -7.98 11.74 1.32
CA ALA A 135 -6.80 11.34 2.07
C ALA A 135 -5.97 10.33 1.26
N LYS A 136 -4.66 10.28 1.51
CA LYS A 136 -3.76 9.28 0.95
C LYS A 136 -4.01 7.94 1.63
N ILE A 137 -3.95 6.84 0.87
CA ILE A 137 -4.01 5.49 1.47
C ILE A 137 -2.73 5.19 2.22
N THR A 138 -1.59 5.41 1.58
CA THR A 138 -0.29 5.44 2.24
C THR A 138 0.05 6.89 2.60
N PRO A 139 0.16 7.22 3.90
CA PRO A 139 0.57 8.54 4.36
C PRO A 139 1.99 8.90 3.91
N ASP A 140 2.51 10.02 4.40
CA ASP A 140 3.84 10.52 4.05
C ASP A 140 4.94 9.76 4.80
N ILE A 141 5.02 8.47 4.47
CA ILE A 141 5.90 7.50 5.10
C ILE A 141 6.69 6.69 4.07
N VAL A 142 7.78 6.09 4.52
CA VAL A 142 8.40 4.91 3.92
C VAL A 142 8.13 3.75 4.84
N LEU A 143 7.45 2.71 4.37
CA LEU A 143 7.17 1.50 5.15
C LEU A 143 8.07 0.37 4.66
N GLU A 144 8.82 -0.23 5.58
CA GLU A 144 9.79 -1.29 5.32
C GLU A 144 9.32 -2.56 6.02
N PHE A 145 9.14 -3.64 5.26
CA PHE A 145 8.65 -4.90 5.80
C PHE A 145 9.21 -6.10 5.05
N PHE A 146 9.21 -7.25 5.74
CA PHE A 146 9.40 -8.55 5.14
C PHE A 146 8.05 -9.17 4.75
N GLY A 147 7.93 -9.59 3.50
CA GLY A 147 6.78 -10.32 2.99
C GLY A 147 7.02 -10.86 1.59
N ASN A 148 6.39 -12.00 1.28
CA ASN A 148 6.49 -12.69 0.00
C ASN A 148 5.11 -13.03 -0.56
N ASP A 149 5.07 -13.40 -1.84
CA ASP A 149 3.85 -13.89 -2.47
C ASP A 149 3.72 -15.40 -2.24
N GLY A 150 2.49 -15.92 -2.24
CA GLY A 150 2.24 -17.36 -2.08
C GLY A 150 2.49 -17.91 -0.66
N MET A 151 2.65 -17.04 0.34
CA MET A 151 2.91 -17.46 1.72
C MET A 151 1.71 -18.19 2.34
N THR A 152 2.03 -19.21 3.12
CA THR A 152 1.10 -19.91 4.01
C THR A 152 0.93 -19.14 5.33
N PRO A 153 -0.06 -19.52 6.17
CA PRO A 153 -0.19 -18.96 7.52
C PRO A 153 1.04 -19.10 8.41
N GLU A 154 1.89 -20.11 8.16
CA GLU A 154 3.06 -20.42 9.00
C GLU A 154 4.34 -19.69 8.55
N ASP A 155 4.42 -19.23 7.29
CA ASP A 155 5.65 -18.61 6.78
C ASP A 155 5.91 -17.23 7.42
N PRO A 156 7.15 -16.86 7.76
CA PRO A 156 7.41 -15.60 8.45
C PRO A 156 7.08 -14.38 7.58
N SER A 157 6.24 -13.47 8.06
CA SER A 157 5.93 -12.17 7.41
C SER A 157 5.59 -11.15 8.50
N ASN A 158 5.82 -9.86 8.25
CA ASN A 158 5.39 -8.84 9.21
C ASN A 158 3.87 -8.69 9.26
N PHE A 159 3.20 -8.82 8.12
CA PHE A 159 1.74 -8.82 8.06
C PHE A 159 1.24 -9.66 6.90
N LYS A 160 0.02 -10.17 7.05
CA LYS A 160 -0.61 -11.06 6.06
C LYS A 160 -2.06 -10.68 5.83
N ARG A 161 -2.50 -10.93 4.61
CA ARG A 161 -3.92 -10.89 4.24
C ARG A 161 -4.47 -12.31 4.29
N PHE A 162 -5.28 -12.58 5.29
CA PHE A 162 -6.07 -13.79 5.39
C PHE A 162 -7.41 -13.58 4.68
N TRP A 163 -7.88 -14.62 4.01
CA TRP A 163 -9.22 -14.66 3.44
C TRP A 163 -9.78 -16.07 3.63
N SER A 164 -11.10 -16.16 3.72
CA SER A 164 -11.82 -17.45 3.72
C SER A 164 -12.75 -17.51 2.52
N GLY A 165 -12.93 -18.70 1.98
CA GLY A 165 -13.86 -18.92 0.87
C GLY A 165 -15.28 -18.53 1.26
N ALA A 166 -15.97 -17.84 0.36
CA ALA A 166 -17.43 -17.82 0.35
C ALA A 166 -17.94 -19.24 0.03
N GLU A 167 -19.26 -19.44 0.06
CA GLU A 167 -19.85 -20.73 -0.37
C GLU A 167 -19.32 -21.12 -1.77
N GLY A 168 -18.91 -22.39 -1.91
CA GLY A 168 -18.23 -22.90 -3.10
C GLY A 168 -16.70 -22.69 -3.11
N GLY A 169 -16.11 -22.16 -2.03
CA GLY A 169 -14.65 -22.04 -1.88
C GLY A 169 -14.02 -20.88 -2.66
N VAL A 170 -14.83 -20.02 -3.26
CA VAL A 170 -14.36 -18.89 -4.07
C VAL A 170 -14.01 -17.68 -3.20
N LYS A 171 -13.04 -16.88 -3.65
CA LYS A 171 -12.58 -15.69 -2.92
C LYS A 171 -13.58 -14.55 -2.91
N TYR A 172 -14.33 -14.40 -4.00
CA TYR A 172 -15.38 -13.41 -4.16
C TYR A 172 -16.62 -14.12 -4.68
N ARG A 173 -17.78 -13.79 -4.12
CA ARG A 173 -19.06 -14.24 -4.64
C ARG A 173 -19.96 -13.06 -4.90
N VAL A 174 -20.71 -13.12 -6.00
CA VAL A 174 -21.61 -12.05 -6.43
C VAL A 174 -23.03 -12.58 -6.36
N TYR A 175 -23.90 -11.80 -5.72
CA TYR A 175 -25.33 -12.05 -5.65
C TYR A 175 -26.07 -10.94 -6.40
N GLU A 176 -27.07 -11.33 -7.16
CA GLU A 176 -28.02 -10.42 -7.77
C GLU A 176 -29.40 -10.69 -7.16
N GLN A 177 -30.06 -9.63 -6.70
CA GLN A 177 -31.41 -9.71 -6.17
C GLN A 177 -32.26 -8.59 -6.74
N GLN A 178 -33.39 -8.95 -7.35
CA GLN A 178 -34.43 -7.98 -7.70
C GLN A 178 -35.19 -7.58 -6.42
N VAL A 179 -35.11 -6.30 -6.04
CA VAL A 179 -35.77 -5.79 -4.83
C VAL A 179 -37.12 -5.14 -5.16
N SER A 180 -37.22 -4.48 -6.31
CA SER A 180 -38.47 -3.93 -6.84
C SER A 180 -38.43 -3.93 -8.36
N ALA A 181 -39.54 -3.61 -9.03
CA ALA A 181 -39.59 -3.52 -10.50
C ALA A 181 -38.53 -2.59 -11.11
N LYS A 182 -37.97 -1.65 -10.34
CA LYS A 182 -36.94 -0.71 -10.80
C LYS A 182 -35.64 -0.71 -9.99
N LEU A 183 -35.43 -1.74 -9.15
CA LEU A 183 -34.26 -1.82 -8.29
C LEU A 183 -33.70 -3.24 -8.27
N ILE A 184 -32.42 -3.32 -8.62
CA ILE A 184 -31.60 -4.53 -8.54
C ILE A 184 -30.44 -4.24 -7.59
N ASP A 185 -30.26 -5.10 -6.62
CA ASP A 185 -29.11 -5.09 -5.73
C ASP A 185 -28.06 -6.07 -6.22
N LEU A 186 -26.83 -5.56 -6.40
CA LEU A 186 -25.63 -6.34 -6.65
C LEU A 186 -24.79 -6.35 -5.37
N THR A 187 -24.65 -7.53 -4.77
CA THR A 187 -23.88 -7.72 -3.54
C THR A 187 -22.63 -8.52 -3.83
N VAL A 188 -21.48 -8.03 -3.38
CA VAL A 188 -20.20 -8.77 -3.46
C VAL A 188 -19.80 -9.19 -2.06
N GLU A 189 -19.77 -10.49 -1.84
CA GLU A 189 -19.29 -11.12 -0.62
C GLU A 189 -17.79 -11.37 -0.70
N HIS A 190 -17.09 -10.97 0.36
CA HIS A 190 -15.67 -11.21 0.52
C HIS A 190 -15.30 -11.20 2.00
N TYR A 191 -14.73 -12.30 2.48
CA TYR A 191 -14.20 -12.39 3.83
C TYR A 191 -12.70 -12.20 3.82
N SER A 192 -12.24 -11.15 4.49
CA SER A 192 -10.82 -10.93 4.66
C SER A 192 -10.46 -10.18 5.92
N ASN A 193 -9.30 -10.56 6.44
CA ASN A 193 -8.69 -9.94 7.59
C ASN A 193 -7.21 -9.70 7.31
N VAL A 194 -6.75 -8.46 7.54
CA VAL A 194 -5.33 -8.13 7.45
C VAL A 194 -4.80 -8.03 8.88
N ILE A 195 -3.82 -8.87 9.19
CA ILE A 195 -3.27 -9.00 10.54
C ILE A 195 -1.78 -8.73 10.48
N VAL A 196 -1.28 -7.93 11.43
CA VAL A 196 0.16 -7.81 11.69
C VAL A 196 0.57 -9.03 12.49
N THR A 197 1.34 -9.91 11.85
CA THR A 197 1.79 -11.20 12.41
C THR A 197 3.09 -11.06 13.19
N SER A 198 3.91 -10.05 12.90
CA SER A 198 5.09 -9.70 13.68
C SER A 198 5.44 -8.23 13.53
N THR A 199 5.72 -7.57 14.65
CA THR A 199 6.24 -6.19 14.69
C THR A 199 7.76 -6.13 14.63
N VAL A 200 8.46 -7.26 14.83
CA VAL A 200 9.92 -7.31 14.85
C VAL A 200 10.44 -7.09 13.43
N GLY A 201 11.37 -6.14 13.26
CA GLY A 201 11.90 -5.74 11.95
C GLY A 201 10.93 -4.94 11.07
N LEU A 202 9.68 -4.71 11.50
CA LEU A 202 8.73 -3.83 10.81
C LEU A 202 9.03 -2.37 11.15
N ARG A 203 9.49 -1.59 10.17
CA ARG A 203 9.91 -0.20 10.40
C ARG A 203 9.21 0.78 9.47
N LYS A 204 9.18 2.03 9.88
CA LYS A 204 8.72 3.14 9.05
C LYS A 204 9.53 4.40 9.29
N LEU A 205 9.72 5.15 8.21
CA LEU A 205 10.16 6.53 8.26
C LEU A 205 8.95 7.44 8.08
N THR A 206 8.69 8.37 9.01
CA THR A 206 7.70 9.44 8.80
C THR A 206 8.40 10.65 8.20
N ILE A 207 7.98 11.07 7.01
CA ILE A 207 8.69 12.08 6.22
C ILE A 207 7.98 13.43 6.28
N SER A 208 8.73 14.41 6.79
CA SER A 208 8.36 15.83 6.85
C SER A 208 9.20 16.70 5.92
#